data_AF-A0A0N1GSN7-F1
#
_entry.id   AF-A0A0N1GSN7-F1
#
_cell.length_a   1.000
_cell.length_b   1.000
_cell.length_c   1.000
_cell.angle_alpha   90.00
_cell.angle_beta   90.00
_cell.angle_gamma   90.00
#
_symmetry.space_group_name_H-M   'P 1'
#
loop_
_entity.id
_entity.type
_entity.pdbx_description
1 polymer ?
#
loop_
_entity_poly.entity_id
_entity_poly.type
_entity_poly.pdbx_seq_one_letter_code
_entity_poly.pdbx_strand_id
1 'polypeptide(L)'
;MATQPHPVHPVPETTPDAVPARPPRPARRRLLVPVLVAVLLTQMAVAMVTTAVRQTPTIDEPVYVAAAAGYLHEHRVRLNPEHPPLGKLVVAVGVALARPHVDASFTGTQEAAGRHLLYESGNDPWRLMLWARLPVIALTLLFGLVVFAFTRDLAGPVPALTALALYALSPDVVAHGSLATLDVPAAGFLLTSVWLLWRARRGRAPPLPAARRGRARRGGAPASGGGARAA
;
A
#
# COMPACT_ATOMS: atom_id res chain seq x y z
N MET A 1 17.42 89.33 -19.50
CA MET A 1 18.17 88.54 -18.49
C MET A 1 17.34 87.28 -18.22
N ALA A 2 17.59 86.22 -18.99
CA ALA A 2 16.79 85.00 -19.01
C ALA A 2 17.41 83.95 -18.09
N THR A 3 16.66 83.53 -17.07
CA THR A 3 17.01 82.47 -16.12
C THR A 3 16.79 81.10 -16.77
N GLN A 4 17.88 80.33 -16.90
CA GLN A 4 17.91 78.96 -17.41
C GLN A 4 17.28 77.98 -16.40
N PRO A 5 16.56 76.92 -16.84
CA PRO A 5 16.00 75.90 -15.95
C PRO A 5 17.07 74.90 -15.47
N HIS A 6 16.97 74.45 -14.22
CA HIS A 6 17.85 73.45 -13.62
C HIS A 6 17.62 72.03 -14.20
N PRO A 7 18.68 71.25 -14.43
CA PRO A 7 18.55 69.87 -14.87
C PRO A 7 18.05 68.96 -13.73
N VAL A 8 16.98 68.23 -13.98
CA VAL A 8 16.47 67.16 -13.11
C VAL A 8 17.31 65.91 -13.35
N HIS A 9 18.03 65.44 -12.34
CA HIS A 9 18.75 64.17 -12.40
C HIS A 9 17.75 62.99 -12.36
N PRO A 10 17.87 61.98 -13.24
CA PRO A 10 17.06 60.77 -13.14
C PRO A 10 17.45 59.99 -11.88
N VAL A 11 16.47 59.66 -11.04
CA VAL A 11 16.64 58.70 -9.95
C VAL A 11 16.82 57.32 -10.58
N PRO A 12 17.92 56.58 -10.29
CA PRO A 12 18.08 55.24 -10.83
C PRO A 12 17.00 54.32 -10.27
N GLU A 13 16.18 53.74 -11.16
CA GLU A 13 15.28 52.64 -10.81
C GLU A 13 16.11 51.49 -10.27
N THR A 14 15.95 51.20 -8.97
CA THR A 14 16.47 49.98 -8.39
C THR A 14 15.67 48.83 -8.99
N THR A 15 16.28 48.13 -9.95
CA THR A 15 15.76 46.88 -10.47
C THR A 15 15.59 45.93 -9.28
N PRO A 16 14.42 45.31 -9.07
CA PRO A 16 14.26 44.37 -7.97
C PRO A 16 15.31 43.27 -8.12
N ASP A 17 16.20 43.18 -7.13
CA ASP A 17 17.26 42.18 -7.08
C ASP A 17 16.68 40.81 -7.47
N ALA A 18 17.20 40.25 -8.57
CA ALA A 18 16.86 38.92 -9.02
C ALA A 18 17.17 37.95 -7.86
N VAL A 19 16.12 37.40 -7.25
CA VAL A 19 16.25 36.40 -6.18
C VAL A 19 17.16 35.27 -6.69
N PRO A 20 18.35 35.04 -6.10
CA PRO A 20 19.27 34.05 -6.63
C PRO A 20 18.60 32.67 -6.60
N ALA A 21 18.56 32.02 -7.78
CA ALA A 21 18.00 30.69 -7.93
C ALA A 21 18.71 29.72 -6.96
N ARG A 22 17.95 29.08 -6.05
CA ARG A 22 18.50 28.11 -5.11
C ARG A 22 19.26 27.02 -5.88
N PRO A 23 20.52 26.71 -5.52
CA PRO A 23 21.27 25.68 -6.22
C PRO A 23 20.54 24.33 -6.14
N PRO A 24 20.54 23.54 -7.23
CA PRO A 24 19.90 22.23 -7.23
C PRO A 24 20.54 21.35 -6.16
N ARG A 25 19.73 20.85 -5.22
CA ARG A 25 20.19 19.91 -4.19
C ARG A 25 20.87 18.70 -4.87
N PRO A 26 22.04 18.26 -4.41
CA PRO A 26 22.82 17.21 -5.09
C PRO A 26 22.00 15.92 -5.22
N ALA A 27 22.07 15.28 -6.39
CA ALA A 27 21.31 14.07 -6.73
C ALA A 27 21.46 12.96 -5.68
N ARG A 28 22.61 12.89 -5.02
CA ARG A 28 22.92 11.96 -3.91
C ARG A 28 21.90 12.03 -2.77
N ARG A 29 21.41 13.23 -2.39
CA ARG A 29 20.39 13.40 -1.34
C ARG A 29 18.99 12.91 -1.75
N ARG A 30 18.70 12.85 -3.06
CA ARG A 30 17.40 12.37 -3.56
C ARG A 30 17.28 10.84 -3.48
N LEU A 31 18.40 10.12 -3.55
CA LEU A 31 18.46 8.66 -3.49
C LEU A 31 18.51 8.11 -2.07
N LEU A 32 18.88 8.90 -1.06
CA LEU A 32 19.01 8.41 0.32
C LEU A 32 17.70 7.85 0.89
N VAL A 33 16.59 8.57 0.70
CA VAL A 33 15.28 8.14 1.22
C VAL A 33 14.84 6.79 0.64
N PRO A 34 14.78 6.59 -0.68
CA PRO A 34 14.38 5.29 -1.23
C PRO A 34 15.36 4.16 -0.86
N VAL A 35 16.67 4.44 -0.78
CA VAL A 35 17.65 3.45 -0.32
C VAL A 35 17.39 3.06 1.14
N LEU A 36 17.13 4.00 2.04
CA LEU A 36 16.83 3.69 3.44
C LEU A 36 15.53 2.90 3.59
N VAL A 37 14.48 3.27 2.84
CA VAL A 37 13.22 2.50 2.79
C VAL A 37 13.49 1.07 2.33
N ALA A 38 14.27 0.89 1.26
CA ALA A 38 14.61 -0.43 0.73
C ALA A 38 15.42 -1.25 1.73
N VAL A 39 16.40 -0.64 2.42
CA VAL A 39 17.22 -1.31 3.44
C VAL A 39 16.34 -1.78 4.60
N LEU A 40 15.48 -0.91 5.15
CA LEU A 40 14.58 -1.26 6.26
C LEU A 40 13.63 -2.40 5.87
N LEU A 41 12.98 -2.30 4.71
CA LEU A 41 12.06 -3.36 4.26
C LEU A 41 12.77 -4.66 3.91
N THR A 42 13.99 -4.60 3.38
CA THR A 42 14.79 -5.81 3.10
C THR A 42 15.21 -6.50 4.39
N GLN A 43 15.69 -5.74 5.38
CA GLN A 43 15.98 -6.25 6.71
C GLN A 43 14.75 -6.91 7.34
N MET A 44 13.59 -6.27 7.23
CA MET A 44 12.34 -6.78 7.79
C MET A 44 11.90 -8.07 7.09
N ALA A 45 12.04 -8.14 5.76
CA ALA A 45 11.76 -9.33 4.98
C ALA A 45 12.66 -10.49 5.38
N VAL A 46 13.97 -10.26 5.53
CA VAL A 46 14.93 -11.28 5.99
C VAL A 46 14.55 -11.79 7.39
N ALA A 47 14.22 -10.88 8.31
CA ALA A 47 13.79 -11.24 9.65
C ALA A 47 12.51 -12.10 9.63
N MET A 48 11.46 -11.65 8.93
CA MET A 48 10.18 -12.37 8.84
C MET A 48 10.32 -13.73 8.16
N VAL A 49 11.08 -13.84 7.07
CA VAL A 49 11.30 -15.12 6.38
C VAL A 49 12.10 -16.08 7.27
N THR A 50 13.13 -15.58 7.96
CA THR A 50 13.90 -16.40 8.91
C THR A 50 13.02 -16.92 10.03
N THR A 51 12.16 -16.07 10.58
CA THR A 51 11.16 -16.45 11.60
C THR A 51 10.16 -17.47 11.05
N ALA A 52 9.62 -17.24 9.86
CA ALA A 52 8.68 -18.14 9.19
C ALA A 52 9.27 -19.53 8.87
N VAL A 53 10.59 -19.65 8.66
CA VAL A 53 11.26 -20.94 8.46
C VAL A 53 11.52 -21.66 9.78
N ARG A 54 11.81 -20.91 10.86
CA ARG A 54 12.22 -21.50 12.14
C ARG A 54 11.07 -21.82 13.09
N GLN A 55 9.94 -21.15 12.95
CA GLN A 55 8.80 -21.30 13.87
C GLN A 55 7.83 -22.39 13.43
N THR A 56 7.44 -23.25 14.36
CA THR A 56 6.33 -24.19 14.17
C THR A 56 5.00 -23.44 13.96
N PRO A 57 3.99 -24.08 13.36
CA PRO A 57 2.66 -23.49 13.20
C PRO A 57 2.00 -23.14 14.53
N THR A 58 1.31 -22.01 14.59
CA THR A 58 0.38 -21.70 15.69
C THR A 58 -0.95 -22.44 15.51
N ILE A 59 -1.88 -22.27 16.44
CA ILE A 59 -3.17 -22.99 16.40
C ILE A 59 -4.04 -22.59 15.21
N ASP A 60 -3.99 -21.32 14.78
CA ASP A 60 -4.86 -20.80 13.72
C ASP A 60 -4.31 -21.05 12.32
N GLU A 61 -2.98 -21.11 12.15
CA GLU A 61 -2.36 -21.24 10.83
C GLU A 61 -2.80 -22.49 10.06
N PRO A 62 -2.81 -23.71 10.66
CA PRO A 62 -3.34 -24.90 10.01
C PRO A 62 -4.79 -24.73 9.54
N VAL A 63 -5.63 -24.06 10.35
CA VAL A 63 -7.05 -23.84 10.04
C VAL A 63 -7.19 -22.93 8.81
N TYR A 64 -6.45 -21.82 8.76
CA TYR A 64 -6.51 -20.92 7.62
C TYR A 64 -5.92 -21.53 6.35
N VAL A 65 -4.85 -22.33 6.48
CA VAL A 65 -4.24 -23.02 5.35
C VAL A 65 -5.14 -24.13 4.81
N ALA A 66 -5.80 -24.90 5.68
CA ALA A 66 -6.80 -25.86 5.25
C ALA A 66 -8.00 -25.20 4.58
N ALA A 67 -8.48 -24.07 5.12
CA ALA A 67 -9.55 -23.30 4.47
C ALA A 67 -9.12 -22.80 3.09
N ALA A 68 -7.90 -22.25 2.97
CA ALA A 68 -7.34 -21.81 1.70
C ALA A 68 -7.19 -22.96 0.69
N ALA A 69 -6.71 -24.14 1.12
CA ALA A 69 -6.61 -25.32 0.27
C ALA A 69 -8.00 -25.80 -0.20
N GLY A 70 -8.99 -25.84 0.70
CA GLY A 70 -10.37 -26.15 0.37
C GLY A 70 -10.98 -25.15 -0.61
N TYR A 71 -10.71 -23.85 -0.48
CA TYR A 71 -11.21 -22.83 -1.41
C TYR A 71 -10.65 -23.02 -2.82
N LEU A 72 -9.37 -23.40 -2.93
CA LEU A 72 -8.72 -23.67 -4.21
C LEU A 72 -9.24 -24.96 -4.85
N HIS A 73 -9.54 -25.98 -4.04
CA HIS A 73 -10.00 -27.28 -4.51
C HIS A 73 -11.49 -27.28 -4.88
N GLU A 74 -12.36 -26.74 -4.01
CA GLU A 74 -13.82 -26.72 -4.20
C GLU A 74 -14.29 -25.52 -5.05
N HIS A 75 -13.42 -24.52 -5.26
CA HIS A 75 -13.79 -23.21 -5.83
C HIS A 75 -14.93 -22.51 -5.08
N ARG A 76 -15.02 -22.73 -3.76
CA ARG A 76 -16.08 -22.20 -2.89
C ARG A 76 -15.52 -21.73 -1.55
N VAL A 77 -15.96 -20.55 -1.13
CA VAL A 77 -15.59 -19.97 0.17
C VAL A 77 -16.56 -20.47 1.24
N ARG A 78 -16.38 -21.73 1.68
CA ARG A 78 -17.26 -22.37 2.68
C ARG A 78 -16.58 -22.63 4.01
N LEU A 79 -15.38 -23.20 4.00
CA LEU A 79 -14.65 -23.48 5.23
C LEU A 79 -14.32 -22.18 5.97
N ASN A 80 -14.44 -22.19 7.29
CA ASN A 80 -14.17 -21.08 8.19
C ASN A 80 -14.96 -19.79 7.92
N PRO A 81 -16.31 -19.80 7.95
CA PRO A 81 -17.12 -18.64 7.60
C PRO A 81 -17.06 -17.49 8.63
N GLU A 82 -16.53 -17.75 9.83
CA GLU A 82 -16.46 -16.79 10.95
C GLU A 82 -15.62 -15.55 10.62
N HIS A 83 -14.64 -15.71 9.70
CA HIS A 83 -13.78 -14.61 9.28
C HIS A 83 -13.99 -14.24 7.81
N PRO A 84 -13.85 -12.94 7.45
CA PRO A 84 -13.90 -12.49 6.07
C PRO A 84 -12.90 -13.24 5.17
N PRO A 85 -13.25 -13.46 3.89
CA PRO A 85 -12.46 -14.33 3.02
C PRO A 85 -11.13 -13.71 2.56
N LEU A 86 -11.01 -12.38 2.56
CA LEU A 86 -9.90 -11.70 1.90
C LEU A 86 -8.52 -12.15 2.40
N GLY A 87 -8.31 -12.23 3.72
CA GLY A 87 -7.02 -12.68 4.26
C GLY A 87 -6.73 -14.16 3.94
N LYS A 88 -7.76 -15.02 3.98
CA LYS A 88 -7.64 -16.43 3.58
C LYS A 88 -7.32 -16.57 2.08
N LEU A 89 -7.85 -15.70 1.23
CA LEU A 89 -7.52 -15.66 -0.20
C LEU A 89 -6.08 -15.21 -0.46
N VAL A 90 -5.54 -14.30 0.37
CA VAL A 90 -4.11 -13.95 0.33
C VAL A 90 -3.25 -15.18 0.66
N VAL A 91 -3.58 -15.89 1.74
CA VAL A 91 -2.91 -17.16 2.11
C VAL A 91 -3.04 -18.19 0.97
N ALA A 92 -4.19 -18.26 0.31
CA ALA A 92 -4.44 -19.17 -0.81
C ALA A 92 -3.47 -18.97 -1.98
N VAL A 93 -2.95 -17.76 -2.23
CA VAL A 93 -1.91 -17.55 -3.26
C VAL A 93 -0.68 -18.41 -2.97
N GLY A 94 -0.25 -18.45 -1.71
CA GLY A 94 0.87 -19.26 -1.27
C GLY A 94 0.58 -20.76 -1.33
N VAL A 95 -0.60 -21.15 -0.84
CA VAL A 95 -1.07 -22.56 -0.88
C VAL A 95 -1.16 -23.08 -2.31
N ALA A 96 -1.61 -22.26 -3.26
CA ALA A 96 -1.67 -22.63 -4.67
C ALA A 96 -0.29 -22.94 -5.26
N LEU A 97 0.76 -22.25 -4.82
CA LEU A 97 2.14 -22.51 -5.22
C LEU A 97 2.74 -23.75 -4.54
N ALA A 98 2.34 -24.01 -3.29
CA ALA A 98 2.74 -25.21 -2.56
C ALA A 98 2.18 -26.49 -3.22
N ARG A 99 0.99 -26.40 -3.83
CA ARG A 99 0.23 -27.50 -4.45
C ARG A 99 0.04 -28.68 -3.49
N PRO A 100 -0.61 -28.48 -2.34
CA PRO A 100 -0.80 -29.55 -1.38
C PRO A 100 -1.71 -30.65 -1.94
N HIS A 101 -1.49 -31.87 -1.47
CA HIS A 101 -2.45 -32.95 -1.60
C HIS A 101 -3.61 -32.70 -0.63
N VAL A 102 -4.83 -32.57 -1.16
CA VAL A 102 -6.05 -32.33 -0.39
C VAL A 102 -6.89 -33.60 -0.44
N ASP A 103 -7.13 -34.21 0.71
CA ASP A 103 -8.10 -35.30 0.84
C ASP A 103 -9.52 -34.71 0.93
N ALA A 104 -10.24 -34.71 -0.21
CA ALA A 104 -11.61 -34.20 -0.30
C ALA A 104 -12.64 -35.08 0.43
N SER A 105 -12.26 -36.31 0.83
CA SER A 105 -13.14 -37.21 1.58
C SER A 105 -13.12 -36.94 3.08
N PHE A 106 -12.14 -36.17 3.57
CA PHE A 106 -12.02 -35.86 4.98
C PHE A 106 -13.21 -35.04 5.48
N THR A 107 -13.88 -35.57 6.51
CA THR A 107 -14.94 -34.87 7.23
C THR A 107 -14.53 -34.70 8.69
N GLY A 108 -14.53 -33.47 9.18
CA GLY A 108 -14.15 -33.19 10.57
C GLY A 108 -14.32 -31.72 10.92
N THR A 109 -13.89 -31.34 12.12
CA THR A 109 -13.82 -29.92 12.50
C THR A 109 -12.71 -29.22 11.72
N GLN A 110 -12.68 -27.89 11.79
CA GLN A 110 -11.72 -27.10 11.02
C GLN A 110 -10.28 -27.29 11.53
N GLU A 111 -10.11 -27.44 12.84
CA GLU A 111 -8.85 -27.77 13.50
C GLU A 111 -8.36 -29.15 13.05
N ALA A 112 -9.28 -30.11 12.97
CA ALA A 112 -8.98 -31.44 12.49
C ALA A 112 -8.60 -31.43 10.99
N ALA A 113 -9.27 -30.62 10.16
CA ALA A 113 -8.92 -30.45 8.75
C ALA A 113 -7.53 -29.82 8.58
N GLY A 114 -7.18 -28.83 9.40
CA GLY A 114 -5.83 -28.26 9.47
C GLY A 114 -4.78 -29.32 9.78
N ARG A 115 -4.97 -30.06 10.87
CA ARG A 115 -4.06 -31.14 11.28
C ARG A 115 -3.94 -32.23 10.23
N HIS A 116 -5.07 -32.65 9.66
CA HIS A 116 -5.13 -33.68 8.63
C HIS A 116 -4.36 -33.25 7.38
N LEU A 117 -4.62 -32.05 6.85
CA LEU A 117 -3.94 -31.53 5.67
C LEU A 117 -2.42 -31.46 5.86
N LEU A 118 -1.95 -30.95 7.00
CA LEU A 118 -0.52 -30.78 7.24
C LEU A 118 0.18 -32.12 7.44
N TYR A 119 -0.37 -33.01 8.26
CA TYR A 119 0.39 -34.14 8.82
C TYR A 119 -0.07 -35.51 8.36
N GLU A 120 -1.30 -35.65 7.86
CA GLU A 120 -1.92 -36.95 7.55
C GLU A 120 -2.17 -37.14 6.05
N SER A 121 -2.32 -36.06 5.28
CA SER A 121 -2.56 -36.10 3.82
C SER A 121 -1.27 -36.21 2.98
N GLY A 122 -0.12 -36.54 3.58
CA GLY A 122 1.15 -36.74 2.87
C GLY A 122 1.85 -35.47 2.36
N ASN A 123 1.49 -34.30 2.92
CA ASN A 123 2.18 -33.04 2.63
C ASN A 123 3.43 -32.86 3.49
N ASP A 124 4.38 -32.06 3.00
CA ASP A 124 5.46 -31.52 3.84
C ASP A 124 4.92 -30.29 4.61
N PRO A 125 4.76 -30.38 5.95
CA PRO A 125 4.21 -29.28 6.74
C PRO A 125 5.06 -28.02 6.65
N TRP A 126 6.39 -28.16 6.67
CA TRP A 126 7.32 -27.02 6.67
C TRP A 126 7.25 -26.25 5.36
N ARG A 127 7.27 -26.99 4.24
CA ARG A 127 7.15 -26.38 2.91
C ARG A 127 5.78 -25.72 2.75
N LEU A 128 4.69 -26.40 3.10
CA LEU A 128 3.33 -25.86 2.95
C LEU A 128 3.15 -24.57 3.77
N MET A 129 3.61 -24.57 5.02
CA MET A 129 3.52 -23.40 5.91
C MET A 129 4.36 -22.23 5.42
N LEU A 130 5.60 -22.48 4.98
CA LEU A 130 6.44 -21.41 4.43
C LEU A 130 5.75 -20.73 3.24
N TRP A 131 5.26 -21.52 2.29
CA TRP A 131 4.54 -20.97 1.14
C TRP A 131 3.28 -20.21 1.53
N ALA A 132 2.51 -20.70 2.51
CA ALA A 132 1.33 -20.01 3.02
C ALA A 132 1.66 -18.67 3.72
N ARG A 133 2.80 -18.56 4.37
CA ARG A 133 3.27 -17.35 5.08
C ARG A 133 3.78 -16.27 4.13
N LEU A 134 4.40 -16.64 3.00
CA LEU A 134 5.04 -15.68 2.07
C LEU A 134 4.11 -14.56 1.55
N PRO A 135 2.85 -14.81 1.14
CA PRO A 135 1.92 -13.75 0.77
C PRO A 135 1.62 -12.76 1.91
N VAL A 136 1.51 -13.24 3.15
CA VAL A 136 1.27 -12.39 4.32
C VAL A 136 2.51 -11.55 4.64
N ILE A 137 3.70 -12.13 4.53
CA ILE A 137 4.99 -11.40 4.62
C ILE A 137 5.04 -10.28 3.58
N ALA A 138 4.75 -10.59 2.32
CA ALA A 138 4.72 -9.60 1.24
C ALA A 138 3.71 -8.48 1.52
N LEU A 139 2.52 -8.83 2.00
CA LEU A 139 1.49 -7.86 2.38
C LEU A 139 1.94 -6.97 3.55
N THR A 140 2.61 -7.54 4.55
CA THR A 140 3.20 -6.81 5.67
C THR A 140 4.21 -5.76 5.18
N LEU A 141 5.09 -6.12 4.25
CA LEU A 141 6.04 -5.17 3.64
C LEU A 141 5.33 -4.04 2.88
N LEU A 142 4.24 -4.35 2.16
CA LEU A 142 3.41 -3.35 1.49
C LEU A 142 2.76 -2.40 2.51
N PHE A 143 2.31 -2.89 3.65
CA PHE A 143 1.80 -2.03 4.72
C PHE A 143 2.89 -1.16 5.35
N GLY A 144 4.14 -1.60 5.40
CA GLY A 144 5.27 -0.73 5.72
C GLY A 144 5.39 0.47 4.77
N LEU A 145 5.14 0.27 3.46
CA LEU A 145 5.09 1.38 2.50
C LEU A 145 3.88 2.31 2.76
N VAL A 146 2.74 1.76 3.18
CA VAL A 146 1.57 2.57 3.58
C VAL A 146 1.88 3.40 4.82
N VAL A 147 2.54 2.85 5.84
CA VAL A 147 3.01 3.59 7.02
C VAL A 147 3.90 4.75 6.58
N PHE A 148 4.91 4.49 5.75
CA PHE A 148 5.79 5.52 5.23
C PHE A 148 5.02 6.61 4.45
N ALA A 149 4.13 6.21 3.53
CA ALA A 149 3.36 7.15 2.71
C ALA A 149 2.42 8.01 3.56
N PHE A 150 1.72 7.39 4.52
CA PHE A 150 0.79 8.10 5.38
C PHE A 150 1.51 9.10 6.28
N THR A 151 2.58 8.67 6.98
CA THR A 151 3.35 9.58 7.84
C THR A 151 4.03 10.68 7.02
N ARG A 152 4.44 10.38 5.78
CA ARG A 152 5.00 11.38 4.87
C ARG A 152 3.98 12.46 4.52
N ASP A 153 2.74 12.08 4.25
CA ASP A 153 1.66 13.04 3.97
C ASP A 153 1.31 13.90 5.20
N LEU A 154 1.48 13.35 6.41
CA LEU A 154 1.19 14.02 7.69
C LEU A 154 2.28 15.01 8.11
N ALA A 155 3.54 14.56 8.10
CA ALA A 155 4.65 15.24 8.79
C ALA A 155 5.94 15.33 7.95
N GLY A 156 5.91 14.87 6.69
CA GLY A 156 7.05 14.95 5.77
C GLY A 156 8.01 13.75 5.84
N PRO A 157 9.13 13.81 5.10
CA PRO A 157 9.97 12.64 4.82
C PRO A 157 10.77 12.11 6.01
N VAL A 158 11.21 12.98 6.93
CA VAL A 158 12.03 12.55 8.08
C VAL A 158 11.19 11.77 9.10
N PRO A 159 10.03 12.28 9.57
CA PRO A 159 9.14 11.50 10.45
C PRO A 159 8.66 10.20 9.80
N ALA A 160 8.47 10.18 8.47
CA ALA A 160 8.09 8.98 7.74
C ALA A 160 9.15 7.88 7.81
N LEU A 161 10.44 8.24 7.68
CA LEU A 161 11.53 7.28 7.86
C LEU A 161 11.59 6.76 9.29
N THR A 162 11.40 7.62 10.29
CA THR A 162 11.35 7.20 11.69
C THR A 162 10.19 6.24 11.95
N ALA A 163 8.99 6.55 11.44
CA ALA A 163 7.83 5.66 11.58
C ALA A 163 8.05 4.31 10.89
N LEU A 164 8.63 4.31 9.68
CA LEU A 164 8.99 3.07 9.00
C LEU A 164 10.04 2.28 9.77
N ALA A 165 11.04 2.94 10.37
CA ALA A 165 12.05 2.26 11.17
C ALA A 165 11.42 1.60 12.42
N LEU A 166 10.54 2.31 13.12
CA LEU A 166 9.79 1.75 14.26
C LEU A 166 8.93 0.56 13.85
N TYR A 167 8.26 0.64 12.69
CA TYR A 167 7.47 -0.46 12.13
C TYR A 167 8.34 -1.67 11.75
N ALA A 168 9.43 -1.45 11.01
CA ALA A 168 10.30 -2.50 10.49
C ALA A 168 11.16 -3.18 11.57
N LEU A 169 11.44 -2.48 12.67
CA LEU A 169 12.21 -2.98 13.81
C LEU A 169 11.32 -3.45 14.98
N SER A 170 10.00 -3.34 14.86
CA SER A 170 9.07 -3.81 15.89
C SER A 170 9.05 -5.34 15.93
N PRO A 171 9.35 -5.96 17.08
CA PRO A 171 9.30 -7.41 17.21
C PRO A 171 7.89 -7.95 17.01
N ASP A 172 6.86 -7.22 17.46
CA ASP A 172 5.46 -7.64 17.33
C ASP A 172 5.02 -7.68 15.87
N VAL A 173 5.39 -6.67 15.08
CA VAL A 173 5.05 -6.61 13.65
C VAL A 173 5.78 -7.71 12.90
N VAL A 174 7.06 -7.95 13.19
CA VAL A 174 7.85 -9.02 12.55
C VAL A 174 7.28 -10.40 12.92
N ALA A 175 6.91 -10.62 14.18
CA ALA A 175 6.33 -11.87 14.63
C ALA A 175 4.99 -12.15 13.93
N HIS A 176 4.01 -11.25 14.03
CA HIS A 176 2.70 -11.46 13.42
C HIS A 176 2.75 -11.42 11.89
N GLY A 177 3.63 -10.61 11.29
CA GLY A 177 3.81 -10.55 9.83
C GLY A 177 4.47 -11.78 9.22
N SER A 178 5.13 -12.60 10.05
CA SER A 178 5.74 -13.87 9.63
C SER A 178 4.79 -15.07 9.64
N LEU A 179 3.60 -14.92 10.22
CA LEU A 179 2.60 -15.99 10.36
C LEU A 179 1.52 -15.89 9.28
N ALA A 180 0.90 -17.02 8.95
CA ALA A 180 -0.22 -17.09 8.03
C ALA A 180 -1.56 -16.79 8.74
N THR A 181 -1.63 -15.70 9.52
CA THR A 181 -2.85 -15.27 10.24
C THR A 181 -3.56 -14.11 9.54
N LEU A 182 -4.73 -13.74 10.07
CA LEU A 182 -5.59 -12.70 9.50
C LEU A 182 -5.38 -11.32 10.14
N ASP A 183 -4.57 -11.22 11.19
CA ASP A 183 -4.37 -9.99 11.98
C ASP A 183 -3.71 -8.90 11.16
N VAL A 184 -2.59 -9.22 10.50
CA VAL A 184 -1.85 -8.24 9.69
C VAL A 184 -2.64 -7.79 8.46
N PRO A 185 -3.28 -8.70 7.67
CA PRO A 185 -4.22 -8.28 6.65
C PRO A 185 -5.29 -7.32 7.19
N ALA A 186 -5.95 -7.66 8.30
CA ALA A 186 -7.01 -6.83 8.87
C ALA A 186 -6.50 -5.44 9.31
N ALA A 187 -5.41 -5.40 10.10
CA ALA A 187 -4.83 -4.17 10.61
C ALA A 187 -4.30 -3.26 9.50
N GLY A 188 -3.61 -3.84 8.50
CA GLY A 188 -3.05 -3.07 7.41
C GLY A 188 -4.09 -2.54 6.43
N PHE A 189 -5.15 -3.31 6.13
CA PHE A 189 -6.27 -2.79 5.33
C PHE A 189 -7.05 -1.71 6.08
N LEU A 190 -7.24 -1.83 7.40
CA LEU A 190 -7.82 -0.79 8.22
C LEU A 190 -6.97 0.49 8.17
N LEU A 191 -5.66 0.40 8.39
CA LEU A 191 -4.73 1.53 8.30
C LEU A 191 -4.78 2.20 6.92
N THR A 192 -4.74 1.39 5.86
CA THR A 192 -4.83 1.86 4.47
C THR A 192 -6.16 2.61 4.24
N SER A 193 -7.26 2.07 4.74
CA SER A 193 -8.58 2.69 4.62
C SER A 193 -8.63 4.04 5.34
N VAL A 194 -8.06 4.14 6.55
CA VAL A 194 -7.95 5.38 7.31
C VAL A 194 -7.11 6.42 6.56
N TRP A 195 -5.95 6.02 6.03
CA TRP A 195 -5.09 6.91 5.25
C TRP A 195 -5.80 7.44 4.00
N LEU A 196 -6.44 6.56 3.23
CA LEU A 196 -7.17 6.95 2.02
C LEU A 196 -8.35 7.87 2.32
N LEU A 197 -9.10 7.60 3.40
CA LEU A 197 -10.18 8.47 3.86
C LEU A 197 -9.67 9.84 4.28
N TRP A 198 -8.60 9.90 5.07
CA TRP A 198 -7.94 11.14 5.47
C TRP A 198 -7.48 11.95 4.26
N ARG A 199 -6.89 11.27 3.26
CA ARG A 199 -6.40 11.88 2.03
C ARG A 199 -7.56 12.43 1.17
N ALA A 200 -8.67 11.69 1.09
CA ALA A 200 -9.89 12.13 0.42
C ALA A 200 -10.49 13.38 1.09
N ARG A 201 -10.56 13.42 2.42
CA ARG A 201 -11.06 14.59 3.18
C ARG A 201 -10.21 15.85 3.01
N ARG A 202 -8.91 15.71 2.72
CA ARG A 202 -8.01 16.86 2.46
C ARG A 202 -7.95 17.28 0.98
N GLY A 203 -8.86 16.78 0.14
CA GLY A 203 -8.87 17.10 -1.30
C GLY A 203 -7.69 16.51 -2.06
N ARG A 204 -6.99 15.54 -1.48
CA ARG A 204 -5.80 14.89 -2.07
C ARG A 204 -6.14 13.52 -2.64
N ALA A 205 -7.41 13.25 -2.93
CA ALA A 205 -7.87 11.94 -3.39
C ALA A 205 -6.96 11.42 -4.52
N PRO A 206 -6.55 10.13 -4.48
CA PRO A 206 -5.86 9.56 -5.63
C PRO A 206 -6.71 9.78 -6.88
N PRO A 207 -6.10 10.04 -8.05
CA PRO A 207 -6.85 10.10 -9.29
C PRO A 207 -7.50 8.72 -9.48
N LEU A 208 -8.77 8.60 -9.14
CA LEU A 208 -9.57 7.46 -9.57
C LEU A 208 -9.50 7.45 -11.09
N PRO A 209 -9.27 6.30 -11.75
CA PRO A 209 -9.45 6.22 -13.19
C PRO A 209 -10.87 6.68 -13.47
N ALA A 210 -10.99 7.89 -14.00
CA ALA A 210 -12.26 8.56 -14.14
C ALA A 210 -13.12 7.71 -15.06
N ALA A 211 -14.16 7.08 -14.49
CA ALA A 211 -15.35 6.77 -15.27
C ALA A 211 -15.75 8.09 -15.92
N ARG A 212 -15.57 8.13 -17.24
CA ARG A 212 -15.70 9.26 -18.13
C ARG A 212 -17.08 9.89 -17.90
N ARG A 213 -17.19 10.84 -16.96
CA ARG A 213 -18.40 11.65 -16.79
C ARG A 213 -18.50 12.52 -18.04
N GLY A 214 -19.32 12.08 -18.99
CA GLY A 214 -19.69 12.84 -20.17
C GLY A 214 -20.30 14.17 -19.73
N ARG A 215 -19.48 15.21 -19.72
CA ARG A 215 -19.96 16.58 -19.63
C ARG A 215 -20.47 16.94 -21.02
N ALA A 216 -21.74 16.63 -21.28
CA ALA A 216 -22.44 17.15 -22.44
C ALA A 216 -22.38 18.68 -22.38
N ARG A 217 -21.60 19.29 -23.28
CA ARG A 217 -21.67 20.71 -23.58
C ARG A 217 -23.08 20.97 -24.14
N ARG A 218 -23.98 21.54 -23.33
CA ARG A 218 -25.12 22.29 -23.88
C ARG A 218 -24.53 23.57 -24.48
N GLY A 219 -24.40 23.57 -25.80
CA GLY A 219 -24.00 24.73 -26.58
C GLY A 219 -24.98 25.88 -26.37
N GLY A 220 -24.43 27.07 -26.18
CA GLY A 220 -25.18 28.31 -26.11
C GLY A 220 -25.90 28.62 -27.41
N ALA A 221 -27.05 29.27 -27.27
CA ALA A 221 -27.83 29.84 -28.36
C ALA A 221 -27.01 30.88 -29.15
N PRO A 222 -27.18 30.97 -30.49
CA PRO A 222 -26.62 32.08 -31.24
C PRO A 222 -27.46 33.34 -31.03
N ALA A 223 -26.79 34.42 -30.66
CA ALA A 223 -27.34 35.77 -30.69
C ALA A 223 -27.48 36.20 -32.17
N SER A 224 -28.70 36.48 -32.61
CA SER A 224 -28.98 37.13 -33.89
C SER A 224 -29.04 38.63 -33.69
N GLY A 225 -28.02 39.34 -34.17
CA GLY A 225 -28.02 40.79 -34.33
C GLY A 225 -27.35 41.14 -35.66
N GLY A 226 -27.95 42.06 -36.42
CA GLY A 226 -27.31 42.66 -37.60
C GLY A 226 -28.30 42.95 -38.72
N GLY A 227 -28.67 44.23 -38.83
CA GLY A 227 -29.66 44.72 -39.79
C GLY A 227 -29.21 44.66 -41.25
N ALA A 228 -30.21 44.72 -42.12
CA ALA A 228 -30.06 45.04 -43.53
C ALA A 228 -30.89 46.30 -43.84
N ARG A 229 -30.21 47.34 -44.31
CA ARG A 229 -30.75 48.49 -45.02
C ARG A 229 -30.46 48.30 -46.51
N ALA A 230 -31.36 48.85 -47.33
CA ALA A 230 -31.20 49.37 -48.70
C ALA A 230 -31.75 48.53 -49.87
N ALA A 231 -32.46 49.29 -50.72
CA ALA A 231 -33.12 49.03 -52.00
C ALA A 231 -34.50 48.36 -51.94
#